data_AF-A0AAJ2LSH3-F1
#
_entry.id   AF-A0AAJ2LSH3-F1
#
_cell.length_a   1.000
_cell.length_b   1.000
_cell.length_c   1.000
_cell.angle_alpha   90.00
_cell.angle_beta   90.00
_cell.angle_gamma   90.00
#
_symmetry.space_group_name_H-M   'P 1'
#
loop_
_entity.id
_entity.type
_entity.pdbx_description
1 polymer ?
#
loop_
_entity_poly.entity_id
_entity_poly.type
_entity_poly.pdbx_seq_one_letter_code
_entity_poly.pdbx_strand_id
1 'polypeptide(L)'
;MGAYVLPMDLINLSNAELNENNLAETNPAELDLSELVQQWISALTRLNLSVHTRKAYHRDLCQFTVFLSCHSVAINEVTHHTLRQFSAQRLEVDRISSSSLQRELS
;
A
#
# COMPACT_ATOMS: atom_id res chain seq x y z
N MET A 1 -0.77 47.44 -28.18
CA MET A 1 -1.01 46.14 -27.50
C MET A 1 -0.02 45.14 -28.06
N GLY A 2 0.84 44.58 -27.21
CA GLY A 2 1.66 43.38 -27.50
C GLY A 2 2.88 43.58 -28.40
N ALA A 3 4.02 44.01 -27.82
CA ALA A 3 5.32 43.76 -28.42
C ALA A 3 5.72 42.31 -28.15
N TYR A 4 5.87 41.49 -29.20
CA TYR A 4 6.47 40.15 -29.10
C TYR A 4 7.91 40.22 -29.64
N VAL A 5 8.87 40.13 -28.73
CA VAL A 5 10.28 39.87 -29.06
C VAL A 5 10.84 38.94 -27.99
N LEU A 6 11.26 37.73 -28.37
CA LEU A 6 12.57 37.11 -28.11
C LEU A 6 12.56 35.60 -28.49
N PRO A 7 13.73 34.98 -28.74
CA PRO A 7 14.00 34.24 -29.98
C PRO A 7 14.59 32.83 -29.76
N MET A 8 14.95 32.20 -30.89
CA MET A 8 16.03 31.23 -31.13
C MET A 8 16.30 30.06 -30.15
N ASP A 9 16.14 28.89 -30.75
CA ASP A 9 17.08 27.76 -30.77
C ASP A 9 17.23 26.81 -29.58
N LEU A 10 17.05 25.53 -29.96
CA LEU A 10 17.84 24.36 -29.58
C LEU A 10 17.75 23.89 -28.13
N ILE A 11 16.74 23.05 -27.85
CA ILE A 11 17.04 21.75 -27.23
C ILE A 11 16.29 20.65 -28.00
N ASN A 12 17.12 19.94 -28.74
CA ASN A 12 16.98 18.59 -29.29
C ASN A 12 16.11 17.68 -28.38
N LEU A 13 14.89 17.34 -28.80
CA LEU A 13 14.18 16.15 -28.31
C LEU A 13 14.12 15.14 -29.46
N SER A 14 15.31 14.64 -29.81
CA SER A 14 15.49 13.43 -30.59
C SER A 14 14.90 12.27 -29.80
N ASN A 15 13.91 11.60 -30.42
CA ASN A 15 13.59 10.18 -30.33
C ASN A 15 14.38 9.39 -29.28
N ALA A 16 13.70 8.97 -28.21
CA ALA A 16 14.00 7.74 -27.50
C ALA A 16 12.68 7.20 -26.95
N GLU A 17 12.08 6.33 -27.76
CA GLU A 17 11.45 5.08 -27.34
C GLU A 17 10.45 5.15 -26.17
N LEU A 18 9.20 4.87 -26.52
CA LEU A 18 8.23 4.22 -25.64
C LEU A 18 8.89 2.99 -25.00
N ASN A 19 9.54 3.19 -23.85
CA ASN A 19 10.12 2.11 -23.09
C ASN A 19 8.99 1.39 -22.33
N GLU A 20 8.42 0.39 -22.98
CA GLU A 20 7.54 -0.62 -22.40
C GLU A 20 8.26 -1.54 -21.37
N ASN A 21 9.45 -1.16 -20.88
CA ASN A 21 10.21 -1.89 -19.86
C ASN A 21 10.37 -1.09 -18.56
N ASN A 22 9.25 -0.76 -17.92
CA ASN A 22 9.23 -0.44 -16.48
C ASN A 22 8.29 -1.38 -15.73
N LEU A 23 8.22 -2.66 -16.12
CA LEU A 23 8.21 -3.69 -15.08
C LEU A 23 9.63 -3.71 -14.52
N ALA A 24 9.89 -2.80 -13.57
CA ALA A 24 10.99 -3.02 -12.66
C ALA A 24 10.83 -4.45 -12.15
N GLU A 25 11.88 -5.25 -12.34
CA GLU A 25 12.16 -6.40 -11.51
C GLU A 25 12.27 -5.87 -10.06
N THR A 26 11.14 -5.57 -9.43
CA THR A 26 11.08 -5.37 -8.00
C THR A 26 11.41 -6.73 -7.42
N ASN A 27 12.64 -6.89 -6.95
CA ASN A 27 13.04 -7.99 -6.10
C ASN A 27 11.94 -8.14 -5.02
N PRO A 28 11.17 -9.23 -4.99
CA PRO A 28 10.02 -9.36 -4.10
C PRO A 28 10.42 -9.33 -2.61
N ALA A 29 11.73 -9.39 -2.32
CA ALA A 29 12.28 -9.33 -0.98
C ALA A 29 12.31 -7.93 -0.34
N GLU A 30 12.10 -6.84 -1.10
CA GLU A 30 12.32 -5.47 -0.60
C GLU A 30 11.11 -4.53 -0.74
N LEU A 31 9.95 -5.06 -1.15
CA LEU A 31 8.72 -4.28 -1.23
C LEU A 31 8.27 -3.85 0.17
N ASP A 32 8.13 -2.53 0.36
CA ASP A 32 7.52 -1.96 1.57
C ASP A 32 6.11 -2.54 1.73
N LEU A 33 5.76 -2.95 2.95
CA LEU A 33 4.48 -3.58 3.25
C LEU A 33 3.30 -2.68 2.82
N SER A 34 3.47 -1.36 2.90
CA SER A 34 2.52 -0.38 2.39
C SER A 34 2.27 -0.53 0.89
N GLU A 35 3.32 -0.69 0.09
CA GLU A 35 3.22 -0.89 -1.36
C GLU A 35 2.55 -2.22 -1.70
N LEU A 36 2.88 -3.30 -0.97
CA LEU A 36 2.23 -4.59 -1.14
C LEU A 36 0.72 -4.52 -0.86
N VAL A 37 0.33 -3.82 0.20
CA VAL A 37 -1.08 -3.58 0.54
C VAL A 37 -1.78 -2.79 -0.56
N GLN A 38 -1.15 -1.74 -1.11
CA GLN A 38 -1.73 -0.94 -2.19
C GLN A 38 -1.91 -1.76 -3.48
N GLN A 39 -0.92 -2.60 -3.83
CA GLN A 39 -1.01 -3.49 -4.98
C GLN A 39 -2.15 -4.50 -4.82
N TRP A 40 -2.28 -5.09 -3.63
CA TRP A 40 -3.35 -6.05 -3.34
C TRP A 40 -4.74 -5.41 -3.39
N ILE A 41 -4.93 -4.23 -2.79
CA ILE A 41 -6.20 -3.49 -2.85
C ILE A 41 -6.55 -3.10 -4.30
N SER A 42 -5.55 -2.73 -5.11
CA SER A 42 -5.72 -2.45 -6.54
C SER A 42 -6.15 -3.71 -7.30
N ALA A 43 -5.57 -4.87 -6.98
CA ALA A 43 -5.99 -6.14 -7.55
C ALA A 43 -7.43 -6.51 -7.17
N LEU A 44 -7.84 -6.27 -5.93
CA LEU A 44 -9.22 -6.47 -5.47
C LEU A 44 -10.25 -5.60 -6.20
N THR A 45 -9.83 -4.45 -6.74
CA THR A 45 -10.71 -3.60 -7.56
C THR A 45 -11.13 -4.30 -8.85
N ARG A 46 -10.28 -5.19 -9.39
CA ARG A 46 -10.58 -6.01 -10.57
C ARG A 46 -11.55 -7.16 -10.28
N LEU A 47 -11.83 -7.46 -9.01
CA LEU A 47 -12.71 -8.53 -8.57
C LEU A 47 -14.15 -8.07 -8.24
N ASN A 48 -14.53 -6.84 -8.61
CA ASN A 48 -15.87 -6.28 -8.38
C ASN A 48 -16.34 -6.27 -6.91
N LEU A 49 -15.42 -6.29 -5.94
CA LEU A 49 -15.77 -6.08 -4.53
C LEU A 49 -16.37 -4.69 -4.31
N SER A 50 -17.28 -4.55 -3.34
CA SER A 50 -17.87 -3.24 -3.04
C SER A 50 -16.81 -2.24 -2.57
N VAL A 51 -17.03 -0.95 -2.83
CA VAL A 51 -16.16 0.13 -2.34
C VAL A 51 -16.01 0.07 -0.82
N HIS A 52 -17.09 -0.25 -0.10
CA HIS A 52 -17.07 -0.36 1.36
C HIS A 52 -16.20 -1.53 1.83
N THR A 53 -16.29 -2.67 1.16
CA THR A 53 -15.47 -3.85 1.46
C THR A 53 -13.98 -3.55 1.25
N ARG A 54 -13.62 -2.90 0.14
CA ARG A 54 -12.23 -2.52 -0.12
C ARG A 54 -11.70 -1.50 0.91
N LYS A 55 -12.52 -0.53 1.30
CA LYS A 55 -12.17 0.44 2.34
C LYS A 55 -11.96 -0.23 3.71
N ALA A 56 -12.78 -1.23 4.03
CA ALA A 56 -12.61 -2.02 5.25
C ALA A 56 -11.26 -2.75 5.22
N TYR A 57 -10.98 -3.52 4.17
CA TYR A 57 -9.70 -4.23 4.03
C TYR A 57 -8.49 -3.29 4.06
N HIS A 58 -8.56 -2.16 3.37
CA HIS A 58 -7.48 -1.17 3.41
C HIS A 58 -7.25 -0.65 4.84
N ARG A 59 -8.32 -0.26 5.55
CA ARG A 59 -8.21 0.18 6.94
C ARG A 59 -7.58 -0.91 7.81
N ASP A 60 -8.06 -2.14 7.70
CA ASP A 60 -7.67 -3.24 8.58
C ASP A 60 -6.18 -3.62 8.35
N LEU A 61 -5.75 -3.67 7.09
CA LEU A 61 -4.34 -3.86 6.74
C LEU A 61 -3.46 -2.69 7.20
N CYS A 62 -3.92 -1.43 7.04
CA CYS A 62 -3.19 -0.28 7.57
C CYS A 62 -2.97 -0.40 9.09
N GLN A 63 -3.99 -0.81 9.85
CA GLN A 63 -3.84 -1.01 11.29
C GLN A 63 -2.76 -2.05 11.61
N PHE A 64 -2.71 -3.14 10.85
CA PHE A 64 -1.68 -4.15 11.01
C PHE A 64 -0.28 -3.64 10.62
N THR A 65 -0.15 -2.89 9.52
CA THR A 65 1.14 -2.30 9.11
C THR A 65 1.69 -1.32 10.15
N VAL A 66 0.82 -0.50 10.76
CA VAL A 66 1.19 0.43 11.83
C VAL A 66 1.63 -0.35 13.06
N PHE A 67 0.90 -1.40 13.43
CA PHE A 67 1.29 -2.27 14.55
C PHE A 67 2.68 -2.87 14.34
N LEU A 68 2.96 -3.43 13.17
CA LEU A 68 4.27 -4.01 12.85
C LEU A 68 5.39 -2.96 12.91
N SER A 69 5.12 -1.76 12.38
CA SER A 69 6.08 -0.64 12.43
C SER A 69 6.39 -0.22 13.86
N CYS A 70 5.36 -0.08 14.71
CA CYS A 70 5.53 0.26 16.13
C CYS A 70 6.33 -0.79 16.91
N HIS A 71 6.24 -2.06 16.52
CA HIS A 71 6.95 -3.17 17.17
C HIS A 71 8.27 -3.53 16.46
N SER A 72 8.64 -2.79 15.41
CA SER A 72 9.82 -3.07 14.57
C SER A 72 9.88 -4.53 14.08
N VAL A 73 8.72 -5.08 13.71
CA VAL A 73 8.60 -6.45 13.19
C VAL A 73 8.48 -6.40 11.67
N ALA A 74 9.39 -7.06 10.96
CA ALA A 74 9.27 -7.20 9.52
C ALA A 74 8.16 -8.19 9.15
N ILE A 75 7.52 -8.01 7.98
CA ILE A 75 6.38 -8.85 7.56
C ILE A 75 6.74 -10.34 7.48
N ASN A 76 7.97 -10.65 7.07
CA ASN A 76 8.53 -12.01 6.99
C ASN A 76 8.88 -12.61 8.36
N GLU A 77 8.87 -11.81 9.42
CA GLU A 77 9.15 -12.24 10.81
C GLU A 77 7.87 -12.34 11.64
N VAL A 78 6.70 -12.13 11.04
CA VAL A 78 5.41 -12.26 11.73
C VAL A 78 5.23 -13.69 12.23
N THR A 79 5.12 -13.83 13.55
CA THR A 79 4.87 -15.11 14.21
C THR A 79 3.46 -15.17 14.80
N HIS A 80 3.04 -16.35 15.26
CA HIS A 80 1.80 -16.49 16.02
C HIS A 80 1.80 -15.63 17.30
N HIS A 81 2.96 -15.37 17.90
CA HIS A 81 3.07 -14.47 19.03
C HIS A 81 2.74 -13.02 18.63
N THR A 82 3.31 -12.56 17.52
CA THR A 82 3.03 -11.24 16.92
C THR A 82 1.53 -11.06 16.65
N LEU A 83 0.87 -12.07 16.07
CA LEU A 83 -0.57 -12.03 15.79
C LEU A 83 -1.43 -12.01 17.07
N ARG A 84 -1.01 -12.72 18.12
CA ARG A 84 -1.67 -12.68 19.43
C ARG A 84 -1.54 -11.30 20.06
N GLN A 85 -0.35 -10.69 20.00
CA GLN A 85 -0.12 -9.33 20.49
C GLN A 85 -0.96 -8.30 19.73
N PHE A 86 -1.03 -8.42 18.41
CA PHE A 86 -1.90 -7.57 17.59
C PHE A 86 -3.36 -7.72 18.04
N SER A 87 -3.86 -8.94 18.16
CA SER A 87 -5.23 -9.19 18.63
C SER A 87 -5.51 -8.60 20.02
N ALA A 88 -4.57 -8.74 20.95
CA ALA A 88 -4.67 -8.15 22.29
C ALA A 88 -4.68 -6.62 22.21
N GLN A 89 -3.80 -6.01 21.42
CA GLN A 89 -3.78 -4.56 21.19
C GLN A 89 -5.13 -4.06 20.66
N ARG A 90 -5.71 -4.73 19.67
CA ARG A 90 -7.01 -4.36 19.10
C ARG A 90 -8.14 -4.37 20.15
N LEU A 91 -8.18 -5.39 21.01
CA LEU A 91 -9.23 -5.53 22.03
C LEU A 91 -9.02 -4.62 23.24
N GLU A 92 -7.79 -4.57 23.75
CA GLU A 92 -7.47 -3.96 25.03
C GLU A 92 -7.14 -2.47 24.91
N VAL A 93 -6.51 -2.07 23.81
CA VAL A 93 -6.10 -0.68 23.58
C VAL A 93 -7.05 0.02 22.63
N ASP A 94 -7.32 -0.56 21.45
CA ASP A 94 -8.19 0.06 20.44
C ASP A 94 -9.68 -0.13 20.77
N ARG A 95 -9.99 -0.93 21.79
CA ARG A 95 -11.34 -1.17 22.33
C ARG A 95 -12.37 -1.62 21.28
N ILE A 96 -11.93 -2.30 20.22
CA ILE A 96 -12.89 -2.89 19.27
C ILE A 96 -13.55 -4.12 19.88
N SER A 97 -14.76 -4.43 19.45
CA SER A 97 -15.45 -5.65 19.89
C SER A 97 -14.78 -6.89 19.31
N SER A 98 -14.89 -8.04 20.00
CA SER A 98 -14.44 -9.33 19.47
C SER A 98 -15.06 -9.66 18.11
N SER A 99 -16.32 -9.28 17.90
CA SER A 99 -17.00 -9.42 16.60
C SER A 99 -16.39 -8.56 15.50
N SER A 100 -15.92 -7.36 15.84
CA SER A 100 -15.24 -6.48 14.89
C SER A 100 -13.86 -7.04 14.56
N LEU A 101 -13.11 -7.49 15.56
CA LEU A 101 -11.82 -8.15 15.35
C LEU A 101 -11.96 -9.42 14.49
N GLN A 102 -12.98 -10.25 14.77
CA GLN A 102 -13.23 -11.43 13.96
C GLN A 102 -13.47 -11.08 12.49
N ARG A 103 -14.18 -9.98 12.21
CA ARG A 103 -14.37 -9.49 10.84
C ARG A 103 -13.08 -8.97 10.21
N GLU A 104 -12.18 -8.34 10.99
CA GLU A 104 -10.86 -7.90 10.50
C GLU A 104 -9.96 -9.09 10.14
N LEU A 105 -10.15 -10.24 10.78
CA LEU A 105 -9.34 -11.45 10.61
C LEU A 105 -9.96 -12.52 9.68
N SER A 106 -11.18 -12.31 9.18
CA SER A 106 -11.90 -13.25 8.30
C SER A 106 -11.63 -12.99 6.82
#